data_AF-A0AAN4YGC7-F1
#
_entry.id   AF-A0AAN4YGC7-F1
#
_cell.length_a   1.000
_cell.length_b   1.000
_cell.length_c   1.000
_cell.angle_alpha   90.00
_cell.angle_beta   90.00
_cell.angle_gamma   90.00
#
_symmetry.space_group_name_H-M   'P 1'
#
loop_
_entity.id
_entity.type
_entity.pdbx_description
1 polymer ?
#
loop_
_entity_poly.entity_id
_entity_poly.type
_entity_poly.pdbx_seq_one_letter_code
_entity_poly.pdbx_strand_id
1 'polypeptide(L)'
;MYCFKSSTIFAVLSLLSQALSSSSQEPLGIKDFHTPEPTAKWVHPGVLVSQPQLDFIRLKLAAEEEPWTGAYKAMLGSRLLSPLLEPTPFTNVVCGPFSKPNIGCTNETHDALAAYGNALAWAISGIETYALQSMRFMDAWSQTLQSHNCSNAPLQSGWAGSVWPRAGEIIRHATVGGQNAPWPPASIARFESMLRDVYLPLTARGSDYDSNWELGTLILIRIVCLIEVED
;
A
#
# COMPACT_ATOMS: atom_id res chain seq x y z
N MET A 1 -14.97 2.47 -30.81
CA MET A 1 -15.16 3.89 -30.47
C MET A 1 -16.35 3.99 -29.52
N TYR A 2 -16.10 3.92 -28.21
CA TYR A 2 -17.05 4.34 -27.16
C TYR A 2 -16.22 4.85 -25.98
N CYS A 3 -16.43 6.13 -25.66
CA CYS A 3 -15.69 6.93 -24.71
C CYS A 3 -16.49 7.00 -23.39
N PHE A 4 -15.84 6.73 -22.26
CA PHE A 4 -16.47 6.78 -20.93
C PHE A 4 -16.65 8.25 -20.52
N LYS A 5 -17.90 8.67 -20.30
CA LYS A 5 -18.27 9.94 -19.66
C LYS A 5 -18.20 9.78 -18.14
N SER A 6 -17.43 10.61 -17.45
CA SER A 6 -17.63 10.91 -16.03
C SER A 6 -17.15 12.34 -15.75
N SER A 7 -18.05 13.31 -15.91
CA SER A 7 -17.73 14.74 -15.85
C SER A 7 -18.49 15.47 -14.72
N THR A 8 -18.92 14.76 -13.68
CA THR A 8 -19.87 15.34 -12.69
C THR A 8 -19.39 15.34 -11.24
N ILE A 9 -18.15 14.92 -10.94
CA ILE A 9 -17.65 14.88 -9.55
C ILE A 9 -16.80 16.11 -9.18
N PHE A 10 -16.29 16.86 -10.17
CA PHE A 10 -15.38 17.99 -9.92
C PHE A 10 -16.04 19.27 -9.36
N ALA A 11 -17.37 19.36 -9.26
CA ALA A 11 -18.06 20.61 -8.93
C ALA A 11 -18.38 20.85 -7.43
N VAL A 12 -18.15 19.88 -6.53
CA VAL A 12 -18.62 20.01 -5.13
C VAL A 12 -17.52 20.39 -4.13
N LEU A 13 -16.23 20.25 -4.46
CA LEU A 13 -15.14 20.60 -3.53
C LEU A 13 -14.61 22.04 -3.62
N SER A 14 -15.10 22.88 -4.55
CA SER A 14 -14.56 24.22 -4.77
C SER A 14 -15.16 25.34 -3.90
N LEU A 15 -16.15 25.06 -3.03
CA LEU A 15 -16.92 26.11 -2.33
C LEU A 15 -16.71 26.21 -0.81
N LEU A 16 -15.83 25.42 -0.19
CA LEU A 16 -15.51 25.57 1.25
C LEU A 16 -14.24 26.36 1.58
N SER A 17 -13.39 26.70 0.60
CA SER A 17 -12.11 27.37 0.88
C SER A 17 -12.14 28.90 0.93
N GLN A 18 -13.28 29.57 0.69
CA GLN A 18 -13.32 31.04 0.59
C GLN A 18 -13.82 31.77 1.84
N ALA A 19 -13.99 31.10 2.99
CA ALA A 19 -14.63 31.71 4.17
C ALA A 19 -13.68 32.08 5.34
N LEU A 20 -12.35 32.08 5.17
CA LEU A 20 -11.41 32.38 6.26
C LEU A 20 -10.32 33.43 5.91
N SER A 21 -10.53 34.23 4.86
CA SER A 21 -9.60 35.30 4.48
C SER A 21 -10.08 36.68 4.97
N SER A 22 -10.06 36.91 6.28
CA SER A 22 -10.09 38.28 6.81
C SER A 22 -9.43 38.38 8.19
N SER A 23 -8.09 38.41 8.22
CA SER A 23 -7.34 39.12 9.26
C SER A 23 -5.94 39.50 8.76
N SER A 24 -5.77 40.79 8.51
CA SER A 24 -4.58 41.63 8.68
C SER A 24 -3.19 40.98 8.61
N GLN A 25 -2.45 41.28 7.53
CA GLN A 25 -1.00 41.06 7.44
C GLN A 25 -0.24 42.17 8.19
N GLU A 26 0.52 41.78 9.21
CA GLU A 26 1.74 42.50 9.63
C GLU A 26 2.96 41.75 9.07
N PRO A 27 4.02 42.47 8.64
CA PRO A 27 5.21 41.84 8.08
C PRO A 27 6.10 41.32 9.20
N LEU A 28 6.08 40.02 9.44
CA LEU A 28 7.06 39.36 10.31
C LEU A 28 8.37 39.19 9.55
N GLY A 29 9.41 39.85 10.07
CA GLY A 29 10.79 39.69 9.61
C GLY A 29 11.20 38.22 9.55
N ILE A 30 12.03 37.90 8.57
CA ILE A 30 12.65 36.59 8.37
C ILE A 30 13.41 36.24 9.65
N LYS A 31 12.74 35.51 10.56
CA LYS A 31 13.40 34.68 11.55
C LYS A 31 13.72 33.38 10.84
N ASP A 32 14.94 32.92 11.05
CA ASP A 32 15.48 31.66 10.58
C ASP A 32 14.39 30.59 10.53
N PHE A 33 14.18 30.01 9.35
CA PHE A 33 13.42 28.77 9.21
C PHE A 33 14.20 27.68 9.92
N HIS A 34 14.07 27.61 11.24
CA HIS A 34 14.32 26.38 11.94
C HIS A 34 13.23 25.43 11.48
N THR A 35 13.54 24.57 10.52
CA THR A 35 12.77 23.34 10.31
C THR A 35 12.67 22.70 11.68
N PRO A 36 11.48 22.61 12.30
CA PRO A 36 11.38 21.83 13.53
C PRO A 36 11.87 20.43 13.17
N GLU A 37 12.90 19.96 13.90
CA GLU A 37 13.24 18.54 13.94
C GLU A 37 11.94 17.75 14.07
N PRO A 38 11.66 16.77 13.19
CA PRO A 38 10.49 15.92 13.34
C PRO A 38 10.64 15.13 14.65
N THR A 39 10.12 15.68 15.73
CA THR A 39 10.20 15.08 17.07
C THR A 39 9.12 14.01 17.30
N ALA A 40 8.19 13.86 16.36
CA ALA A 40 7.22 12.79 16.38
C ALA A 40 7.85 11.53 15.77
N LYS A 41 8.12 10.53 16.60
CA LYS A 41 8.39 9.16 16.13
C LYS A 41 7.23 8.71 15.25
N TRP A 42 7.55 8.05 14.15
CA TRP A 42 6.52 7.53 13.27
C TRP A 42 5.82 6.35 13.97
N VAL A 43 4.53 6.14 13.69
CA VAL A 43 3.75 5.07 14.34
C VAL A 43 3.33 4.07 13.29
N HIS A 44 3.76 2.83 13.48
CA HIS A 44 3.35 1.71 12.64
C HIS A 44 2.25 0.86 13.31
N PRO A 45 1.33 0.28 12.53
CA PRO A 45 1.08 0.63 11.14
C PRO A 45 0.49 2.04 11.04
N GLY A 46 0.81 2.76 9.96
CA GLY A 46 0.40 4.16 9.82
C GLY A 46 0.52 4.77 8.43
N VAL A 47 1.06 4.06 7.43
CA VAL A 47 1.24 4.70 6.11
C VAL A 47 -0.09 4.90 5.39
N LEU A 48 -1.00 3.93 5.51
CA LEU A 48 -2.36 4.04 4.94
C LEU A 48 -3.46 3.54 5.86
N VAL A 49 -3.15 2.55 6.70
CA VAL A 49 -4.06 2.01 7.69
C VAL A 49 -3.35 2.00 9.02
N SER A 50 -3.96 2.61 10.04
CA SER A 50 -3.40 2.66 11.39
C SER A 50 -4.02 1.64 12.33
N GLN A 51 -3.33 1.33 13.44
CA GLN A 51 -3.88 0.45 14.47
C GLN A 51 -5.25 0.94 14.98
N PRO A 52 -5.46 2.24 15.32
CA PRO A 52 -6.79 2.71 15.71
C PRO A 52 -7.87 2.53 14.63
N GLN A 53 -7.53 2.61 13.34
CA GLN A 53 -8.48 2.34 12.26
C GLN A 53 -8.84 0.85 12.18
N LEU A 54 -7.88 -0.04 12.38
CA LEU A 54 -8.13 -1.49 12.49
C LEU A 54 -9.03 -1.79 13.69
N ASP A 55 -8.72 -1.22 14.85
CA ASP A 55 -9.52 -1.36 16.08
C ASP A 55 -10.96 -0.87 15.88
N PHE A 56 -11.13 0.27 15.22
CA PHE A 56 -12.44 0.81 14.86
C PHE A 56 -13.24 -0.15 13.98
N ILE A 57 -12.61 -0.74 12.95
CA ILE A 57 -13.28 -1.72 12.09
C ILE A 57 -13.69 -2.96 12.91
N ARG A 58 -12.83 -3.46 13.81
CA ARG A 58 -13.18 -4.60 14.69
C ARG A 58 -14.41 -4.29 15.55
N LEU A 59 -14.48 -3.09 16.12
CA LEU A 59 -15.65 -2.65 16.89
C LEU A 59 -16.92 -2.64 16.04
N LYS A 60 -16.85 -2.14 14.80
CA LYS A 60 -18.00 -2.12 13.88
C LYS A 60 -18.46 -3.52 13.48
N LEU A 61 -17.53 -4.44 13.26
CA LEU A 61 -17.85 -5.84 12.95
C LEU A 61 -18.44 -6.58 14.16
N ALA A 62 -17.92 -6.32 15.37
CA ALA A 62 -18.46 -6.90 16.60
C ALA A 62 -19.90 -6.44 16.87
N ALA A 63 -20.26 -5.23 16.43
CA ALA A 63 -21.61 -4.68 16.50
C ALA A 63 -22.48 -4.99 15.26
N GLU A 64 -21.97 -5.77 14.30
CA GLU A 64 -22.63 -6.09 13.02
C GLU A 64 -23.10 -4.84 12.25
N GLU A 65 -22.38 -3.72 12.38
CA GLU A 65 -22.76 -2.46 11.76
C GLU A 65 -22.43 -2.43 10.26
N GLU A 66 -23.32 -1.82 9.47
CA GLU A 66 -23.10 -1.51 8.06
C GLU A 66 -22.55 -0.08 7.87
N PRO A 67 -21.71 0.17 6.84
CA PRO A 67 -21.37 -0.72 5.72
C PRO A 67 -20.18 -1.67 5.96
N TRP A 68 -19.59 -1.66 7.17
CA TRP A 68 -18.37 -2.41 7.48
C TRP A 68 -18.56 -3.92 7.37
N THR A 69 -19.67 -4.43 7.89
CA THR A 69 -19.98 -5.87 7.88
C THR A 69 -20.12 -6.39 6.45
N GLY A 70 -20.88 -5.71 5.59
CA GLY A 70 -21.02 -6.06 4.18
C GLY A 70 -19.69 -6.00 3.43
N ALA A 71 -18.91 -4.95 3.63
CA ALA A 71 -17.61 -4.78 2.97
C ALA A 71 -16.60 -5.88 3.39
N TYR A 72 -16.54 -6.22 4.67
CA TYR A 72 -15.67 -7.27 5.17
C TYR A 72 -16.05 -8.65 4.64
N LYS A 73 -17.35 -8.99 4.64
CA LYS A 73 -17.86 -10.24 4.03
C LYS A 73 -17.54 -10.31 2.53
N ALA A 74 -17.71 -9.20 1.80
CA ALA A 74 -17.37 -9.14 0.38
C ALA A 74 -15.87 -9.34 0.14
N MET A 75 -15.00 -8.79 1.00
CA MET A 75 -13.56 -9.00 0.94
C MET A 75 -13.21 -10.48 1.14
N LEU A 76 -13.75 -11.11 2.19
CA LEU A 76 -13.53 -12.54 2.47
C LEU A 76 -14.06 -13.46 1.35
N GLY A 77 -15.13 -13.06 0.67
CA GLY A 77 -15.69 -13.79 -0.47
C GLY A 77 -14.94 -13.61 -1.80
N SER A 78 -13.92 -12.74 -1.84
CA SER A 78 -13.12 -12.51 -3.05
C SER A 78 -12.26 -13.73 -3.40
N ARG A 79 -12.09 -13.98 -4.70
CA ARG A 79 -11.14 -15.00 -5.19
C ARG A 79 -9.72 -14.77 -4.67
N LEU A 80 -9.33 -13.52 -4.40
CA LEU A 80 -8.01 -13.15 -3.90
C LEU A 80 -7.76 -13.61 -2.45
N LEU A 81 -8.81 -13.87 -1.67
CA LEU A 81 -8.72 -14.40 -0.31
C LEU A 81 -9.07 -15.91 -0.26
N SER A 82 -9.17 -16.57 -1.41
CA SER A 82 -9.36 -18.01 -1.46
C SER A 82 -8.17 -18.71 -0.77
N PRO A 83 -8.41 -19.64 0.17
CA PRO A 83 -7.33 -20.39 0.82
C PRO A 83 -6.59 -21.33 -0.15
N LEU A 84 -7.16 -21.59 -1.32
CA LEU A 84 -6.56 -22.41 -2.39
C LEU A 84 -5.80 -21.57 -3.43
N LEU A 85 -5.75 -20.24 -3.27
CA LEU A 85 -5.00 -19.39 -4.19
C LEU A 85 -3.49 -19.56 -3.90
N GLU A 86 -2.74 -19.96 -4.92
CA GLU A 86 -1.30 -20.09 -4.83
C GLU A 86 -0.57 -18.87 -5.43
N PRO A 87 0.58 -18.46 -4.85
CA PRO A 87 1.43 -17.43 -5.43
C PRO A 87 1.93 -17.83 -6.82
N THR A 88 2.07 -16.83 -7.69
CA THR A 88 2.50 -16.98 -9.09
C THR A 88 3.65 -16.03 -9.42
N PRO A 89 4.81 -16.17 -8.75
CA PRO A 89 5.93 -15.25 -8.93
C PRO A 89 6.64 -15.44 -10.26
N PHE A 90 7.25 -14.35 -10.75
CA PHE A 90 8.07 -14.32 -11.96
C PHE A 90 9.44 -13.70 -11.65
N THR A 91 10.50 -14.25 -12.22
CA THR A 91 11.84 -13.68 -12.08
C THR A 91 11.96 -12.33 -12.76
N ASN A 92 11.36 -12.21 -13.95
CA ASN A 92 11.33 -10.98 -14.72
C ASN A 92 9.88 -10.67 -15.11
N VAL A 93 9.35 -9.56 -14.61
CA VAL A 93 8.04 -9.06 -15.00
C VAL A 93 8.20 -8.20 -16.26
N VAL A 94 7.46 -8.50 -17.32
CA VAL A 94 7.56 -7.81 -18.61
C VAL A 94 6.18 -7.28 -19.01
N CYS A 95 6.05 -5.95 -18.94
CA CYS A 95 4.80 -5.25 -19.21
C CYS A 95 4.96 -4.35 -20.43
N GLY A 96 4.43 -4.76 -21.57
CA GLY A 96 4.39 -3.89 -22.75
C GLY A 96 3.15 -2.98 -22.78
N PRO A 97 3.06 -2.06 -23.75
CA PRO A 97 1.93 -1.13 -23.90
C PRO A 97 0.57 -1.86 -23.90
N PHE A 98 -0.41 -1.33 -23.15
CA PHE A 98 -1.72 -1.98 -22.95
C PHE A 98 -1.64 -3.42 -22.43
N SER A 99 -0.62 -3.72 -21.62
CA SER A 99 -0.32 -5.06 -21.10
C SER A 99 -0.03 -6.07 -22.22
N LYS A 100 0.70 -5.66 -23.26
CA LYS A 100 1.12 -6.53 -24.37
C LYS A 100 2.62 -6.38 -24.64
N PRO A 101 3.47 -7.36 -24.26
CA PRO A 101 3.11 -8.60 -23.57
C PRO A 101 2.72 -8.36 -22.09
N ASN A 102 2.03 -9.34 -21.49
CA ASN A 102 1.71 -9.41 -20.06
C ASN A 102 2.39 -10.66 -19.48
N ILE A 103 3.66 -10.54 -19.15
CA ILE A 103 4.43 -11.62 -18.51
C ILE A 103 4.59 -11.23 -17.05
N GLY A 104 3.76 -11.81 -16.18
CA GLY A 104 3.83 -11.59 -14.73
C GLY A 104 3.14 -10.32 -14.21
N CYS A 105 2.74 -9.35 -15.04
CA CYS A 105 2.17 -8.07 -14.55
C CYS A 105 0.84 -8.25 -13.81
N THR A 106 -0.08 -9.02 -14.39
CA THR A 106 -1.36 -9.33 -13.73
C THR A 106 -1.17 -10.22 -12.52
N ASN A 107 -0.28 -11.21 -12.60
CA ASN A 107 0.07 -12.11 -11.51
C ASN A 107 0.58 -11.34 -10.31
N GLU A 108 1.56 -10.46 -10.53
CA GLU A 108 2.15 -9.61 -9.51
C GLU A 108 1.11 -8.74 -8.82
N THR A 109 0.26 -8.06 -9.59
CA THR A 109 -0.75 -7.16 -9.04
C THR A 109 -1.78 -7.94 -8.22
N HIS A 110 -2.24 -9.10 -8.72
CA HIS A 110 -3.20 -9.93 -8.02
C HIS A 110 -2.62 -10.54 -6.75
N ASP A 111 -1.37 -11.00 -6.79
CA ASP A 111 -0.71 -11.60 -5.62
C ASP A 111 -0.39 -10.54 -4.56
N ALA A 112 -0.02 -9.32 -4.96
CA ALA A 112 0.13 -8.20 -4.03
C ALA A 112 -1.20 -7.85 -3.34
N LEU A 113 -2.30 -7.82 -4.10
CA LEU A 113 -3.64 -7.61 -3.55
C LEU A 113 -4.10 -8.77 -2.67
N ALA A 114 -3.77 -10.01 -3.02
CA ALA A 114 -4.04 -11.19 -2.20
C ALA A 114 -3.26 -11.11 -0.88
N ALA A 115 -1.98 -10.74 -0.92
CA ALA A 115 -1.17 -10.53 0.28
C ALA A 115 -1.78 -9.46 1.20
N TYR A 116 -2.17 -8.31 0.64
CA TYR A 116 -2.78 -7.22 1.40
C TYR A 116 -4.16 -7.57 1.97
N GLY A 117 -5.00 -8.22 1.18
CA GLY A 117 -6.33 -8.68 1.64
C GLY A 117 -6.22 -9.70 2.78
N ASN A 118 -5.28 -10.64 2.69
CA ASN A 118 -4.97 -11.57 3.77
C ASN A 118 -4.39 -10.86 5.00
N ALA A 119 -3.52 -9.86 4.83
CA ALA A 119 -3.02 -9.07 5.96
C ALA A 119 -4.14 -8.34 6.70
N LEU A 120 -5.07 -7.72 5.97
CA LEU A 120 -6.26 -7.08 6.55
C LEU A 120 -7.18 -8.09 7.24
N ALA A 121 -7.43 -9.23 6.61
CA ALA A 121 -8.27 -10.29 7.19
C ALA A 121 -7.67 -10.80 8.51
N TRP A 122 -6.36 -11.02 8.57
CA TRP A 122 -5.68 -11.35 9.82
C TRP A 122 -5.78 -10.22 10.83
N ALA A 123 -5.43 -9.00 10.45
CA ALA A 123 -5.43 -7.89 11.38
C ALA A 123 -6.81 -7.68 11.99
N ILE A 124 -7.88 -7.82 11.22
CA ILE A 124 -9.26 -7.64 11.70
C ILE A 124 -9.74 -8.84 12.54
N SER A 125 -9.49 -10.07 12.11
CA SER A 125 -10.06 -11.27 12.76
C SER A 125 -9.19 -11.91 13.83
N GLY A 126 -7.86 -11.70 13.77
CA GLY A 126 -6.87 -12.44 14.55
C GLY A 126 -6.61 -13.87 14.08
N ILE A 127 -7.23 -14.33 13.00
CA ILE A 127 -7.07 -15.70 12.52
C ILE A 127 -5.72 -15.86 11.81
N GLU A 128 -4.84 -16.67 12.41
CA GLU A 128 -3.45 -16.83 11.99
C GLU A 128 -3.28 -17.31 10.54
N THR A 129 -4.19 -18.13 10.03
CA THR A 129 -4.11 -18.64 8.64
C THR A 129 -4.04 -17.54 7.59
N TYR A 130 -4.71 -16.40 7.84
CA TYR A 130 -4.61 -15.25 6.95
C TYR A 130 -3.23 -14.58 7.01
N ALA A 131 -2.59 -14.50 8.18
CA ALA A 131 -1.21 -13.98 8.27
C ALA A 131 -0.25 -14.89 7.51
N LEU A 132 -0.36 -16.21 7.72
CA LEU A 132 0.46 -17.21 7.02
C LEU A 132 0.28 -17.13 5.50
N GLN A 133 -0.96 -16.94 5.03
CA GLN A 133 -1.24 -16.77 3.60
C GLN A 133 -0.62 -15.48 3.05
N SER A 134 -0.74 -14.36 3.76
CA SER A 134 -0.12 -13.09 3.37
C SER A 134 1.40 -13.22 3.25
N MET A 135 2.04 -13.81 4.28
CA MET A 135 3.48 -14.09 4.28
C MET A 135 3.88 -15.02 3.14
N ARG A 136 3.06 -16.03 2.79
CA ARG A 136 3.37 -16.94 1.67
C ARG A 136 3.47 -16.21 0.33
N PHE A 137 2.59 -15.25 0.05
CA PHE A 137 2.68 -14.42 -1.16
C PHE A 137 3.92 -13.52 -1.15
N MET A 138 4.15 -12.81 -0.04
CA MET A 138 5.31 -11.93 0.12
C MET A 138 6.64 -12.70 0.00
N ASP A 139 6.71 -13.90 0.57
CA ASP A 139 7.88 -14.76 0.52
C ASP A 139 8.13 -15.32 -0.88
N ALA A 140 7.09 -15.78 -1.59
CA ALA A 140 7.22 -16.31 -2.94
C ALA A 140 7.78 -15.27 -3.94
N TRP A 141 7.28 -14.03 -3.87
CA TRP A 141 7.75 -12.94 -4.73
C TRP A 141 9.14 -12.46 -4.33
N SER A 142 9.41 -12.25 -3.04
CA SER A 142 10.73 -11.79 -2.57
C SER A 142 11.87 -12.78 -2.79
N GLN A 143 11.58 -14.06 -2.97
CA GLN A 143 12.58 -15.07 -3.36
C GLN A 143 12.85 -15.11 -4.86
N THR A 144 11.93 -14.61 -5.68
CA THR A 144 11.92 -14.90 -7.13
C THR A 144 12.18 -13.67 -7.97
N LEU A 145 11.54 -12.55 -7.66
CA LEU A 145 11.52 -11.35 -8.49
C LEU A 145 12.90 -10.68 -8.51
N GLN A 146 13.39 -10.37 -9.72
CA GLN A 146 14.69 -9.72 -9.93
C GLN A 146 14.58 -8.43 -10.74
N SER A 147 13.61 -8.31 -11.64
CA SER A 147 13.44 -7.10 -12.44
C SER A 147 12.04 -6.90 -13.01
N HIS A 148 11.74 -5.65 -13.33
CA HIS A 148 10.67 -5.26 -14.25
C HIS A 148 11.27 -4.69 -15.53
N ASN A 149 10.77 -5.12 -16.68
CA ASN A 149 11.24 -4.72 -17.99
C ASN A 149 10.11 -4.15 -18.87
N CYS A 150 10.51 -3.56 -20.00
CA CYS A 150 9.69 -2.79 -20.95
C CYS A 150 9.24 -1.41 -20.44
N SER A 151 8.62 -0.64 -21.32
CA SER A 151 8.27 0.77 -21.09
C SER A 151 7.29 0.98 -19.92
N ASN A 152 6.50 -0.03 -19.53
CA ASN A 152 5.58 0.08 -18.41
C ASN A 152 6.17 -0.39 -17.08
N ALA A 153 7.46 -0.74 -17.02
CA ALA A 153 8.11 -1.18 -15.78
C ALA A 153 7.91 -0.18 -14.61
N PRO A 154 8.05 1.16 -14.79
CA PRO A 154 7.80 2.11 -13.70
C PRO A 154 6.35 2.12 -13.21
N LEU A 155 5.36 2.11 -14.12
CA LEU A 155 3.94 2.09 -13.74
C LEU A 155 3.56 0.80 -13.02
N GLN A 156 3.98 -0.34 -13.56
CA GLN A 156 3.73 -1.64 -12.94
C GLN A 156 4.32 -1.68 -11.53
N SER A 157 5.56 -1.20 -11.38
CA SER A 157 6.25 -1.12 -10.09
C SER A 157 5.57 -0.17 -9.13
N GLY A 158 5.05 0.97 -9.62
CA GLY A 158 4.25 1.89 -8.81
C GLY A 158 2.94 1.27 -8.33
N TRP A 159 2.27 0.45 -9.14
CA TRP A 159 1.05 -0.24 -8.72
C TRP A 159 1.32 -1.34 -7.70
N ALA A 160 2.10 -2.36 -8.07
CA ALA A 160 2.39 -3.48 -7.19
C ALA A 160 3.20 -3.05 -5.95
N GLY A 161 4.22 -2.21 -6.15
CA GLY A 161 5.04 -1.66 -5.09
C GLY A 161 4.30 -0.72 -4.16
N SER A 162 3.17 -0.12 -4.55
CA SER A 162 2.34 0.61 -3.57
C SER A 162 1.53 -0.31 -2.67
N VAL A 163 1.33 -1.58 -3.03
CA VAL A 163 0.47 -2.54 -2.30
C VAL A 163 1.28 -3.45 -1.39
N TRP A 164 2.39 -4.01 -1.89
CA TRP A 164 3.28 -4.90 -1.13
C TRP A 164 3.63 -4.37 0.26
N PRO A 165 4.09 -3.12 0.41
CA PRO A 165 4.53 -2.63 1.70
C PRO A 165 3.37 -2.41 2.68
N ARG A 166 2.12 -2.24 2.20
CA ARG A 166 0.93 -2.19 3.07
C ARG A 166 0.68 -3.54 3.73
N ALA A 167 0.84 -4.63 2.96
CA ALA A 167 0.73 -5.98 3.49
C ALA A 167 1.84 -6.24 4.52
N GLY A 168 3.09 -5.91 4.16
CA GLY A 168 4.24 -6.05 5.05
C GLY A 168 4.11 -5.25 6.34
N GLU A 169 3.72 -3.97 6.26
CA GLU A 169 3.55 -3.11 7.43
C GLU A 169 2.50 -3.65 8.40
N ILE A 170 1.34 -4.09 7.88
CA ILE A 170 0.30 -4.70 8.72
C ILE A 170 0.83 -5.96 9.39
N ILE A 171 1.41 -6.90 8.64
CA ILE A 171 1.91 -8.16 9.19
C ILE A 171 3.02 -7.91 10.23
N ARG A 172 3.93 -6.96 9.98
CA ARG A 172 5.05 -6.66 10.91
C ARG A 172 4.56 -5.95 12.18
N HIS A 173 3.68 -4.96 12.06
CA HIS A 173 3.44 -4.01 13.15
C HIS A 173 2.04 -4.01 13.74
N ALA A 174 1.01 -4.49 13.05
CA ALA A 174 -0.31 -4.54 13.64
C ALA A 174 -0.34 -5.52 14.82
N THR A 175 -1.15 -5.22 15.82
CA THR A 175 -1.36 -6.08 16.98
C THR A 175 -2.80 -6.57 17.03
N VAL A 176 -2.97 -7.86 17.33
CA VAL A 176 -4.26 -8.47 17.65
C VAL A 176 -4.13 -9.15 19.00
N GLY A 177 -4.97 -8.77 19.97
CA GLY A 177 -4.84 -9.27 21.34
C GLY A 177 -3.49 -8.95 22.00
N GLY A 178 -2.82 -7.87 21.57
CA GLY A 178 -1.49 -7.49 22.05
C GLY A 178 -0.34 -8.28 21.42
N GLN A 179 -0.58 -9.08 20.37
CA GLN A 179 0.43 -9.87 19.68
C GLN A 179 0.56 -9.47 18.21
N ASN A 180 1.79 -9.45 17.70
CA ASN A 180 2.10 -9.28 16.28
C ASN A 180 2.01 -10.63 15.54
N ALA A 181 1.95 -10.59 14.20
CA ALA A 181 2.06 -11.82 13.42
C ALA A 181 3.47 -12.44 13.57
N PRO A 182 3.60 -13.77 13.51
CA PRO A 182 4.89 -14.44 13.65
C PRO A 182 5.71 -14.38 12.34
N TRP A 183 6.08 -13.19 11.88
CA TRP A 183 6.85 -13.02 10.63
C TRP A 183 8.35 -13.26 10.88
N PRO A 184 8.98 -14.28 10.26
CA PRO A 184 10.37 -14.58 10.53
C PRO A 184 11.31 -13.43 10.09
N PRO A 185 12.33 -13.07 10.91
CA PRO A 185 13.26 -11.99 10.57
C PRO A 185 13.94 -12.15 9.20
N ALA A 186 14.28 -13.37 8.81
CA ALA A 186 14.87 -13.65 7.49
C ALA A 186 13.89 -13.41 6.34
N SER A 187 12.58 -13.60 6.55
CA SER A 187 11.56 -13.29 5.56
C SER A 187 11.32 -11.78 5.46
N ILE A 188 11.32 -11.06 6.59
CA ILE A 188 11.28 -9.60 6.63
C ILE A 188 12.44 -9.01 5.83
N ALA A 189 13.68 -9.38 6.15
CA ALA A 189 14.87 -8.83 5.50
C ALA A 189 14.87 -9.06 3.99
N ARG A 190 14.48 -10.25 3.53
CA ARG A 190 14.40 -10.56 2.09
C ARG A 190 13.31 -9.74 1.39
N PHE A 191 12.15 -9.59 2.03
CA PHE A 191 11.07 -8.79 1.49
C PHE A 191 11.45 -7.31 1.39
N GLU A 192 12.14 -6.78 2.40
CA GLU A 192 12.70 -5.43 2.36
C GLU A 192 13.71 -5.28 1.23
N SER A 193 14.64 -6.22 1.05
CA SER A 193 15.56 -6.21 -0.09
C SER A 193 14.82 -6.18 -1.42
N MET A 194 13.75 -6.97 -1.60
CA MET A 194 12.94 -6.90 -2.83
C MET A 194 12.39 -5.49 -3.06
N LEU A 195 11.81 -4.85 -2.03
CA LEU A 195 11.28 -3.49 -2.13
C LEU A 195 12.37 -2.46 -2.46
N ARG A 196 13.54 -2.58 -1.82
CA ARG A 196 14.67 -1.64 -1.99
C ARG A 196 15.40 -1.81 -3.30
N ASP A 197 15.65 -3.05 -3.71
CA ASP A 197 16.58 -3.33 -4.81
C ASP A 197 15.85 -3.47 -6.15
N VAL A 198 14.58 -3.90 -6.14
CA VAL A 198 13.79 -4.10 -7.36
C VAL A 198 12.80 -2.97 -7.61
N TYR A 199 12.01 -2.59 -6.59
CA TYR A 199 10.94 -1.60 -6.80
C TYR A 199 11.44 -0.16 -6.70
N LEU A 200 12.17 0.19 -5.65
CA LEU A 200 12.57 1.57 -5.37
C LEU A 200 13.33 2.24 -6.54
N PRO A 201 14.30 1.60 -7.24
CA PRO A 201 15.02 2.27 -8.32
C PRO A 201 14.13 2.65 -9.51
N LEU A 202 13.03 1.93 -9.71
CA LEU A 202 12.07 2.15 -10.80
C LEU A 202 11.07 3.27 -10.51
N THR A 203 10.92 3.64 -9.23
CA THR A 203 9.95 4.66 -8.80
C THR A 203 10.63 5.89 -8.21
N ALA A 204 11.81 5.78 -7.60
CA ALA A 204 12.49 6.87 -6.88
C ALA A 204 12.74 8.14 -7.72
N ARG A 205 12.78 8.03 -9.06
CA ARG A 205 13.01 9.17 -9.96
C ARG A 205 11.73 9.92 -10.37
N GLY A 206 10.56 9.45 -9.94
CA GLY A 206 9.29 9.92 -10.49
C GLY A 206 9.14 9.53 -11.97
N SER A 207 8.13 10.09 -12.64
CA SER A 207 7.94 9.93 -14.08
C SER A 207 7.70 11.28 -14.73
N ASP A 208 8.15 11.47 -15.96
CA ASP A 208 7.79 12.64 -16.79
C ASP A 208 6.31 12.59 -17.28
N TYR A 209 5.49 11.71 -16.69
CA TYR A 209 4.10 11.45 -17.02
C TYR A 209 3.20 11.79 -15.81
N ASP A 210 2.07 12.49 -16.03
CA ASP A 210 1.21 13.01 -14.97
C ASP A 210 0.30 11.98 -14.25
N SER A 211 0.01 12.33 -12.98
CA SER A 211 -1.17 12.01 -12.14
C SER A 211 -1.25 10.67 -11.37
N ASN A 212 -1.38 9.48 -11.96
CA ASN A 212 -1.44 8.23 -11.15
C ASN A 212 -0.09 7.51 -11.02
N TRP A 213 0.85 7.79 -11.93
CA TRP A 213 2.23 7.30 -11.91
C TRP A 213 3.02 7.91 -10.74
N GLU A 214 2.84 9.21 -10.51
CA GLU A 214 3.44 9.92 -9.38
C GLU A 214 2.82 9.49 -8.04
N LEU A 215 1.50 9.28 -7.96
CA LEU A 215 0.84 8.93 -6.70
C LEU A 215 1.26 7.53 -6.19
N GLY A 216 1.31 6.52 -7.07
CA GLY A 216 1.75 5.16 -6.69
C GLY A 216 3.22 5.13 -6.27
N THR A 217 4.04 5.90 -6.99
CA THR A 217 5.46 6.12 -6.71
C THR A 217 5.70 6.83 -5.38
N LEU A 218 4.97 7.91 -5.09
CA LEU A 218 5.07 8.65 -3.83
C LEU A 218 4.63 7.81 -2.63
N ILE A 219 3.58 6.99 -2.79
CA ILE A 219 3.14 6.04 -1.76
C ILE A 219 4.24 5.03 -1.48
N LEU A 220 4.86 4.42 -2.51
CA LEU A 220 5.95 3.46 -2.32
C LEU A 220 7.19 4.12 -1.68
N ILE A 221 7.64 5.28 -2.16
CA ILE A 221 8.79 6.01 -1.60
C ILE A 221 8.54 6.33 -0.12
N ARG A 222 7.36 6.84 0.21
CA ARG A 222 7.01 7.15 1.59
C ARG A 222 6.97 5.91 2.47
N ILE A 223 6.47 4.78 1.98
CA ILE A 223 6.48 3.53 2.78
C ILE A 223 7.91 3.03 2.99
N VAL A 224 8.73 2.95 1.94
CA VAL A 224 10.11 2.41 2.04
C VAL A 224 11.02 3.28 2.91
N CYS A 225 10.91 4.61 2.79
CA CYS A 225 11.69 5.54 3.61
C CYS A 225 11.22 5.56 5.08
N LEU A 226 9.92 5.39 5.36
CA LEU A 226 9.43 5.35 6.74
C LEU A 226 9.82 4.05 7.46
N ILE A 227 10.04 2.95 6.72
CA ILE A 227 10.59 1.71 7.27
C ILE A 227 12.09 1.85 7.64
N GLU A 228 12.84 2.77 7.02
CA GLU A 228 14.30 2.94 7.27
C GLU A 228 14.67 3.84 8.45
N VAL A 229 13.78 4.74 8.88
CA VAL A 229 14.16 5.77 9.86
C VAL A 229 14.19 5.23 11.31
N GLU A 230 13.75 3.99 11.56
CA GLU A 230 13.56 3.46 12.92
C GLU A 230 14.30 2.15 13.25
N ASP A 231 15.08 1.58 12.33
CA ASP A 231 16.04 0.47 12.61
C ASP A 231 17.49 1.00 12.66
#